data_AF-A0A1G3FUL3-F1
#
_entry.id   AF-A0A1G3FUL3-F1
#
_cell.length_a   1.000
_cell.length_b   1.000
_cell.length_c   1.000
_cell.angle_alpha   90.00
_cell.angle_beta   90.00
_cell.angle_gamma   90.00
#
_symmetry.space_group_name_H-M   'P 1'
#
loop_
_entity.id
_entity.type
_entity.pdbx_description
1 polymer ?
#
loop_
_entity_poly.entity_id
_entity_poly.type
_entity_poly.pdbx_seq_one_letter_code
_entity_poly.pdbx_strand_id
1 'polypeptide(L)'
;MNASSPNVALRAALYLRVSTSRQAEHDVSIPDQKRQGEAWCESRGFQLVETFVEPGASATNDRRPEFQRMIEAGTSRPAPFDVVVVHSFSRFFRDHFELEFYVHKLAKNGVKLVSITQEMGDDPMHVMMRQIMALFDEYQSKENAKHVLRALKENARQGFWNGSLPPIGYRVVAAEQRGAKVKKKLEIDPLHADTIRLIYRLALEGEGDTGQMGVKAIVKYLNGKGIFTRDGGRWGIGQVHRVLTRRTYIGEHRFNRRSNKGEVKPEEEVVTIEVPTIIERETFDTVQRLLQARNPKTELPARVVIGPTLLTGICYCGNCGGAMTIRTGKSGRYRYYACSIRARQGETGCKGRAIPMDKLDDMVVHHIEDRLLDPDRLEAMLGTVLGRREDQAERRRQHIAELERRATESELRLKRLYDAIEGGVADLDDPALKERIVGLKVIRDQARTDADRAQALLDSPGHSAISPAMIEQFARVARERIRGREGGYRRDHLRALAQRVEVADDAIRIMGSKTELLRTLIAGQVRQSAATGVPRSGLKWRRDSPPFTSAAHSNASHYTYVFK
;
A
#
# COMPACT_ATOMS: atom_id res chain seq x y z
N MET A 1 29.02 24.18 31.24
CA MET A 1 27.95 25.13 31.61
C MET A 1 26.78 24.88 30.68
N ASN A 2 25.67 24.33 31.18
CA ASN A 2 24.37 24.38 30.52
C ASN A 2 23.34 24.75 31.59
N ALA A 3 22.58 25.79 31.29
CA ALA A 3 21.81 26.60 32.22
C ALA A 3 20.66 25.82 32.87
N SER A 4 20.55 25.96 34.20
CA SER A 4 19.43 25.51 35.01
C SER A 4 18.19 26.33 34.69
N SER A 5 17.18 25.69 34.10
CA SER A 5 15.81 26.21 34.07
C SER A 5 15.25 26.31 35.50
N PRO A 6 14.38 27.29 35.80
CA PRO A 6 13.86 27.48 37.15
C PRO A 6 13.08 26.24 37.60
N ASN A 7 13.40 25.75 38.79
CA ASN A 7 12.91 24.51 39.37
C ASN A 7 11.42 24.65 39.76
N VAL A 8 10.51 24.51 38.80
CA VAL A 8 9.08 24.40 39.05
C VAL A 8 8.83 23.02 39.66
N ALA A 9 8.47 22.99 40.95
CA ALA A 9 8.10 21.77 41.65
C ALA A 9 6.99 21.04 40.86
N LEU A 10 7.23 19.79 40.48
CA LEU A 10 6.24 18.98 39.78
C LEU A 10 5.05 18.71 40.72
N ARG A 11 3.82 18.83 40.20
CA ARG A 11 2.60 18.58 40.97
C ARG A 11 2.32 17.09 41.02
N ALA A 12 2.24 16.52 42.22
CA ALA A 12 2.03 15.09 42.43
C ALA A 12 0.64 14.77 42.97
N ALA A 13 0.02 13.71 42.47
CA ALA A 13 -1.14 13.07 43.07
C ALA A 13 -0.73 11.75 43.72
N LEU A 14 -1.17 11.50 44.95
CA LEU A 14 -0.87 10.26 45.68
C LEU A 14 -2.07 9.33 45.61
N TYR A 15 -1.87 8.07 45.22
CA TYR A 15 -2.93 7.05 45.21
C TYR A 15 -2.64 5.94 46.21
N LEU A 16 -3.57 5.75 47.14
CA LEU A 16 -3.47 4.86 48.29
C LEU A 16 -4.58 3.81 48.24
N ARG A 17 -4.25 2.56 48.58
CA ARG A 17 -5.21 1.45 48.56
C ARG A 17 -4.98 0.48 49.72
N VAL A 18 -6.07 -0.02 50.30
CA VAL A 18 -6.02 -1.19 51.20
C VAL A 18 -6.03 -2.47 50.37
N SER A 19 -5.15 -3.40 50.71
CA SER A 19 -5.26 -4.77 50.23
C SER A 19 -6.48 -5.43 50.84
N THR A 20 -7.23 -6.19 50.04
CA THR A 20 -8.37 -6.99 50.50
C THR A 20 -8.07 -7.66 51.85
N SER A 21 -9.07 -7.76 52.73
CA SER A 21 -8.97 -8.24 54.13
C SER A 21 -8.21 -9.55 54.37
N ARG A 22 -7.95 -10.36 53.33
CA ARG A 22 -7.09 -11.56 53.36
C ARG A 22 -5.57 -11.32 53.29
N GLN A 23 -5.10 -10.09 53.00
CA GLN A 23 -3.66 -9.76 52.85
C GLN A 23 -3.15 -8.73 53.88
N ALA A 24 -3.97 -8.39 54.88
CA ALA A 24 -3.68 -7.32 55.83
C ALA A 24 -2.51 -7.62 56.80
N GLU A 25 -2.03 -8.86 56.89
CA GLU A 25 -0.95 -9.24 57.81
C GLU A 25 0.46 -8.89 57.30
N HIS A 26 0.64 -8.63 55.99
CA HIS A 26 1.95 -8.32 55.40
C HIS A 26 2.03 -6.97 54.68
N ASP A 27 0.92 -6.23 54.58
CA ASP A 27 0.82 -5.04 53.76
C ASP A 27 0.81 -3.74 54.58
N VAL A 28 1.58 -2.77 54.09
CA VAL A 28 1.72 -1.43 54.67
C VAL A 28 0.35 -0.74 54.77
N SER A 29 -0.01 -0.28 55.97
CA SER A 29 -1.28 0.42 56.24
C SER A 29 -1.43 1.71 55.42
N ILE A 30 -2.67 2.16 55.12
CA ILE A 30 -2.89 3.45 54.42
C ILE A 30 -2.18 4.63 55.10
N PRO A 31 -2.22 4.78 56.45
CA PRO A 31 -1.48 5.84 57.13
C PRO A 31 0.03 5.77 56.88
N ASP A 32 0.60 4.57 56.78
CA ASP A 32 2.02 4.41 56.51
C ASP A 32 2.37 4.63 55.03
N GLN A 33 1.54 4.15 54.09
CA GLN A 33 1.68 4.49 52.67
C GLN A 33 1.58 6.00 52.43
N LYS A 34 0.69 6.69 53.15
CA LYS A 34 0.54 8.14 53.10
C LYS A 34 1.81 8.85 53.55
N ARG A 35 2.31 8.51 54.75
CA ARG A 35 3.55 9.06 55.31
C ARG A 35 4.74 8.84 54.37
N GLN A 36 4.90 7.62 53.85
CA GLN A 36 5.98 7.31 52.91
C GLN A 36 5.84 8.10 51.60
N GLY A 37 4.62 8.23 51.07
CA GLY A 37 4.34 9.00 49.86
C GLY A 37 4.61 10.49 50.03
N GLU A 38 4.19 11.08 51.15
CA GLU A 38 4.44 12.48 51.49
C GLU A 38 5.95 12.75 51.63
N ALA A 39 6.66 11.92 52.42
CA ALA A 39 8.11 12.04 52.60
C ALA A 39 8.88 11.85 51.28
N TRP A 40 8.43 10.92 50.42
CA TRP A 40 9.05 10.68 49.12
C TRP A 40 8.84 11.88 48.18
N CYS A 41 7.64 12.45 48.14
CA CYS A 41 7.36 13.66 47.36
C CYS A 41 8.20 14.85 47.83
N GLU A 42 8.29 15.05 49.15
CA GLU A 42 9.09 16.12 49.76
C GLU A 42 10.58 15.95 49.43
N SER A 43 11.12 14.74 49.52
CA SER A 43 12.51 14.44 49.19
C SER A 43 12.90 14.75 47.74
N ARG A 44 11.93 14.76 46.81
CA ARG A 44 12.14 15.06 45.39
C ARG A 44 11.69 16.46 44.98
N GLY A 45 11.23 17.28 45.93
CA GLY A 45 10.70 18.60 45.67
C GLY A 45 9.39 18.59 44.86
N PHE A 46 8.58 17.53 44.98
CA PHE A 46 7.26 17.47 44.35
C PHE A 46 6.22 18.11 45.26
N GLN A 47 5.32 18.90 44.67
CA GLN A 47 4.20 19.50 45.39
C GLN A 47 3.01 18.53 45.37
N LEU A 48 2.67 17.94 46.51
CA LEU A 48 1.48 17.09 46.63
C LEU A 48 0.20 17.95 46.49
N VAL A 49 -0.58 17.72 45.43
CA VAL A 49 -1.80 18.50 45.12
C VAL A 49 -3.09 17.76 45.48
N GLU A 50 -3.11 16.43 45.40
CA GLU A 50 -4.30 15.63 45.72
C GLU A 50 -3.92 14.24 46.22
N THR A 51 -4.74 13.64 47.08
CA THR A 51 -4.58 12.27 47.57
C THR A 51 -5.86 11.49 47.37
N PHE A 52 -5.80 10.42 46.60
CA PHE A 52 -6.90 9.51 46.29
C PHE A 52 -6.78 8.26 47.17
N VAL A 53 -7.82 7.97 47.95
CA VAL A 53 -7.78 6.90 48.96
C VAL A 53 -8.89 5.89 48.70
N GLU A 54 -8.53 4.68 48.27
CA GLU A 54 -9.50 3.61 48.02
C GLU A 54 -9.82 2.81 49.31
N PRO A 55 -11.06 2.86 49.82
CA PRO A 55 -11.47 2.08 50.99
C PRO A 55 -11.63 0.59 50.64
N GLY A 56 -10.93 -0.28 51.38
CA GLY A 56 -10.70 -1.69 51.05
C GLY A 56 -11.89 -2.68 51.08
N ALA A 57 -13.15 -2.23 51.13
CA ALA A 57 -14.25 -3.09 51.57
C ALA A 57 -15.03 -3.83 50.47
N SER A 58 -14.89 -3.52 49.16
CA SER A 58 -15.81 -4.13 48.18
C SER A 58 -15.38 -4.14 46.70
N ALA A 59 -14.14 -3.76 46.38
CA ALA A 59 -13.69 -3.69 44.99
C ALA A 59 -13.03 -5.02 44.52
N THR A 60 -13.84 -5.99 44.10
CA THR A 60 -13.43 -6.91 43.03
C THR A 60 -13.17 -6.06 41.78
N ASN A 61 -12.16 -6.42 40.97
CA ASN A 61 -11.39 -5.59 40.02
C ASN A 61 -12.05 -4.39 39.29
N ASP A 62 -13.37 -4.34 39.08
CA ASP A 62 -14.04 -3.40 38.17
C ASP A 62 -14.74 -2.18 38.82
N ARG A 63 -14.72 -2.00 40.15
CA ARG A 63 -15.35 -0.84 40.81
C ARG A 63 -14.41 -0.13 41.78
N ARG A 64 -13.41 0.56 41.23
CA ARG A 64 -12.47 1.42 41.96
C ARG A 64 -12.79 2.89 41.67
N PRO A 65 -13.70 3.52 42.43
CA PRO A 65 -14.21 4.86 42.12
C PRO A 65 -13.15 5.96 42.26
N GLU A 66 -12.27 5.88 43.27
CA GLU A 66 -11.20 6.87 43.47
C GLU A 66 -10.08 6.68 42.45
N PHE A 67 -9.82 5.45 42.04
CA PHE A 67 -8.93 5.17 40.90
C PHE A 67 -9.47 5.78 39.60
N GLN A 68 -10.76 5.58 39.30
CA GLN A 68 -11.38 6.15 38.11
C GLN A 68 -11.37 7.69 38.15
N ARG A 69 -11.70 8.29 39.31
CA ARG A 69 -11.58 9.74 39.53
C ARG A 69 -10.16 10.24 39.27
N MET A 70 -9.14 9.55 39.78
CA MET A 70 -7.75 9.92 39.53
C MET A 70 -7.39 9.85 38.05
N ILE A 71 -7.80 8.79 37.34
CA ILE A 71 -7.53 8.67 35.89
C ILE A 71 -8.28 9.75 35.11
N GLU A 72 -9.53 10.04 35.45
CA GLU A 72 -10.30 11.12 34.82
C GLU A 72 -9.65 12.48 35.07
N ALA A 73 -9.25 12.78 36.31
CA ALA A 73 -8.52 13.99 36.66
C ALA A 73 -7.20 14.10 35.86
N GLY A 74 -6.39 13.04 35.85
CA GLY A 74 -5.10 13.01 35.13
C GLY A 74 -5.23 12.98 33.60
N THR A 75 -6.42 12.74 33.05
CA THR A 75 -6.68 12.78 31.60
C THR A 75 -7.45 14.03 31.16
N SER A 76 -7.83 14.89 32.11
CA SER A 76 -8.41 16.20 31.83
C SER A 76 -7.37 17.19 31.27
N ARG A 77 -7.83 18.24 30.58
CA ARG A 77 -6.96 19.30 30.04
C ARG A 77 -7.43 20.67 30.56
N PRO A 78 -6.58 21.41 31.29
CA PRO A 78 -5.24 21.05 31.75
C PRO A 78 -5.27 19.99 32.88
N ALA A 79 -4.28 19.10 32.93
CA ALA A 79 -4.19 18.13 34.01
C ALA A 79 -3.86 18.84 35.35
N PRO A 80 -4.53 18.46 36.46
CA PRO A 80 -4.32 19.10 37.76
C PRO A 80 -3.00 18.69 38.43
N PHE A 81 -2.38 17.60 37.98
CA PHE A 81 -1.08 17.10 38.42
C PHE A 81 -0.25 16.60 37.24
N ASP A 82 1.07 16.54 37.42
CA ASP A 82 2.06 16.11 36.43
C ASP A 82 2.59 14.69 36.71
N VAL A 83 2.45 14.21 37.95
CA VAL A 83 2.92 12.88 38.38
C VAL A 83 1.87 12.21 39.27
N VAL A 84 1.65 10.92 39.08
CA VAL A 84 0.91 10.04 40.01
C VAL A 84 1.93 9.20 40.77
N VAL A 85 1.87 9.23 42.09
CA VAL A 85 2.75 8.48 42.99
C VAL A 85 1.96 7.34 43.64
N VAL A 86 2.52 6.14 43.60
CA VAL A 86 1.99 4.96 44.27
C VAL A 86 3.07 4.29 45.11
N HIS A 87 2.69 3.58 46.17
CA HIS A 87 3.66 2.86 46.99
C HIS A 87 4.38 1.73 46.21
N SER A 88 3.62 0.94 45.43
CA SER A 88 4.15 -0.10 44.52
C SER A 88 3.21 -0.27 43.33
N PHE A 89 3.70 -0.76 42.17
CA PHE A 89 2.83 -0.96 41.00
C PHE A 89 1.69 -1.95 41.26
N SER A 90 1.92 -2.95 42.13
CA SER A 90 0.90 -3.89 42.59
C SER A 90 -0.30 -3.24 43.31
N ARG A 91 -0.13 -2.00 43.80
CA ARG A 91 -1.22 -1.20 44.39
C ARG A 91 -2.04 -0.47 43.34
N PHE A 92 -1.44 -0.14 42.20
CA PHE A 92 -2.11 0.45 41.05
C PHE A 92 -2.89 -0.62 40.27
N PHE A 93 -2.24 -1.72 39.86
CA PHE A 93 -2.89 -2.92 39.31
C PHE A 93 -2.15 -4.21 39.69
N ARG A 94 -2.90 -5.31 39.83
CA ARG A 94 -2.33 -6.65 39.98
C ARG A 94 -1.93 -7.25 38.63
N ASP A 95 -2.67 -6.91 37.58
CA ASP A 95 -2.38 -7.30 36.20
C ASP A 95 -1.43 -6.28 35.55
N HIS A 96 -0.33 -6.77 35.00
CA HIS A 96 0.71 -5.93 34.41
C HIS A 96 0.28 -5.30 33.06
N PHE A 97 -0.67 -5.92 32.34
CA PHE A 97 -1.23 -5.34 31.12
C PHE A 97 -2.15 -4.15 31.42
N GLU A 98 -3.00 -4.26 32.45
CA GLU A 98 -3.86 -3.15 32.87
C GLU A 98 -3.03 -1.95 33.37
N LEU A 99 -1.96 -2.20 34.13
CA LEU A 99 -1.01 -1.18 34.57
C LEU A 99 -0.52 -0.33 33.38
N GLU A 100 0.03 -0.97 32.35
CA GLU A 100 0.62 -0.31 31.19
C GLU A 100 -0.39 0.49 30.37
N PHE A 101 -1.63 -0.01 30.22
CA PHE A 101 -2.70 0.72 29.54
C PHE A 101 -2.95 2.10 30.17
N TYR A 102 -3.05 2.15 31.50
CA TYR A 102 -3.29 3.41 32.21
C TYR A 102 -2.06 4.31 32.27
N VAL A 103 -0.85 3.75 32.35
CA VAL A 103 0.40 4.51 32.20
C VAL A 103 0.41 5.26 30.88
N HIS A 104 0.07 4.60 29.76
CA HIS A 104 0.02 5.25 28.45
C HIS A 104 -1.08 6.32 28.36
N LYS A 105 -2.24 6.06 28.96
CA LYS A 105 -3.38 6.99 28.99
C LYS A 105 -3.03 8.29 29.73
N LEU A 106 -2.30 8.20 30.84
CA LEU A 106 -1.78 9.33 31.61
C LEU A 106 -0.65 10.06 30.86
N ALA A 107 0.29 9.31 30.27
CA ALA A 107 1.43 9.88 29.54
C ALA A 107 0.99 10.73 28.33
N LYS A 108 -0.09 10.35 27.63
CA LYS A 108 -0.68 11.17 26.54
C LYS A 108 -1.15 12.56 26.99
N ASN A 109 -1.39 12.74 28.28
CA ASN A 109 -1.80 14.00 28.88
C ASN A 109 -0.67 14.65 29.71
N GLY A 110 0.57 14.16 29.54
CA GLY A 110 1.75 14.72 30.21
C GLY A 110 1.93 14.22 31.65
N VAL A 111 1.11 13.29 32.12
CA VAL A 111 1.15 12.77 33.49
C VAL A 111 1.98 11.49 33.56
N LYS A 112 2.95 11.42 34.48
CA LYS A 112 3.83 10.24 34.68
C LYS A 112 3.39 9.41 35.88
N LEU A 113 3.45 8.09 35.79
CA LEU A 113 3.26 7.20 36.95
C LEU A 113 4.62 6.87 37.58
N VAL A 114 4.75 7.00 38.90
CA VAL A 114 5.97 6.66 39.65
C VAL A 114 5.61 5.81 40.87
N SER A 115 6.45 4.81 41.15
CA SER A 115 6.34 3.96 42.33
C SER A 115 7.44 4.31 43.34
N ILE A 116 7.10 4.36 44.63
CA ILE A 116 8.04 4.62 45.73
C ILE A 116 9.07 3.49 45.84
N THR A 117 8.61 2.23 45.69
CA THR A 117 9.45 1.05 45.88
C THR A 117 10.13 0.55 44.61
N GLN A 118 9.72 1.05 43.43
CA GLN A 118 10.17 0.57 42.12
C GLN A 118 10.37 1.75 41.17
N GLU A 119 11.62 2.15 40.91
CA GLU A 119 11.90 3.13 39.87
C GLU A 119 11.85 2.46 38.48
N MET A 120 11.04 2.99 37.57
CA MET A 120 10.99 2.54 36.17
C MET A 120 11.95 3.38 35.33
N GLY A 121 12.83 2.72 34.56
CA GLY A 121 13.59 3.32 33.47
C GLY A 121 13.02 2.97 32.09
N ASP A 122 13.53 3.62 31.04
CA ASP A 122 13.23 3.37 29.62
C ASP A 122 13.83 2.03 29.13
N ASP A 123 13.43 0.91 29.75
CA ASP A 123 13.97 -0.43 29.47
C ASP A 123 13.43 -1.00 28.13
N PRO A 124 14.25 -1.70 27.31
CA PRO A 124 13.85 -2.54 26.17
C PRO A 124 12.55 -3.34 26.32
N MET A 125 12.20 -3.77 27.55
CA MET A 125 10.91 -4.39 27.87
C MET A 125 9.69 -3.53 27.47
N HIS A 126 9.77 -2.21 27.61
CA HIS A 126 8.70 -1.28 27.20
C HIS A 126 8.54 -1.19 25.68
N VAL A 127 9.64 -1.35 24.93
CA VAL A 127 9.60 -1.41 23.46
C VAL A 127 8.88 -2.69 23.02
N MET A 128 9.22 -3.83 23.64
CA MET A 128 8.57 -5.12 23.35
C MET A 128 7.07 -5.08 23.71
N MET A 129 6.71 -4.50 24.85
CA MET A 129 5.31 -4.41 25.27
C MET A 129 4.47 -3.53 24.32
N ARG A 130 5.02 -2.41 23.81
CA ARG A 130 4.34 -1.59 22.78
C ARG A 130 4.07 -2.38 21.50
N GLN A 131 4.99 -3.26 21.10
CA GLN A 131 4.78 -4.13 19.94
C GLN A 131 3.69 -5.16 20.21
N ILE A 132 3.64 -5.74 21.41
CA ILE A 132 2.57 -6.65 21.83
C ILE A 132 1.20 -5.94 21.83
N MET A 133 1.11 -4.72 22.36
CA MET A 133 -0.12 -3.92 22.31
C MET A 133 -0.60 -3.65 20.89
N ALA A 134 0.31 -3.25 19.99
CA ALA A 134 -0.03 -3.05 18.59
C ALA A 134 -0.57 -4.32 17.92
N LEU A 135 -0.01 -5.49 18.26
CA LEU A 135 -0.51 -6.78 17.80
C LEU A 135 -1.89 -7.12 18.35
N PHE A 136 -2.16 -6.82 19.62
CA PHE A 136 -3.47 -7.02 20.24
C PHE A 136 -4.53 -6.07 19.68
N ASP A 137 -4.22 -4.79 19.48
CA ASP A 137 -5.12 -3.82 18.85
C ASP A 137 -5.46 -4.24 17.41
N GLU A 138 -4.46 -4.70 16.66
CA GLU A 138 -4.67 -5.24 15.31
C GLU A 138 -5.57 -6.50 15.36
N TYR A 139 -5.35 -7.38 16.33
CA TYR A 139 -6.17 -8.58 16.54
C TYR A 139 -7.63 -8.22 16.89
N GLN A 140 -7.83 -7.34 17.88
CA GLN A 140 -9.16 -6.87 18.29
C GLN A 140 -9.88 -6.15 17.16
N SER A 141 -9.18 -5.30 16.40
CA SER A 141 -9.74 -4.66 15.21
C SER A 141 -10.19 -5.69 14.17
N LYS A 142 -9.41 -6.75 13.94
CA LYS A 142 -9.77 -7.84 13.00
C LYS A 142 -10.95 -8.66 13.51
N GLU A 143 -10.99 -8.99 14.81
CA GLU A 143 -12.11 -9.71 15.42
C GLU A 143 -13.39 -8.88 15.39
N ASN A 144 -13.33 -7.60 15.77
CA ASN A 144 -14.47 -6.69 15.69
C ASN A 144 -15.01 -6.58 14.26
N ALA A 145 -14.13 -6.49 13.26
CA ALA A 145 -14.54 -6.50 11.85
C ALA A 145 -15.27 -7.80 11.46
N LYS A 146 -14.85 -8.96 11.96
CA LYS A 146 -15.56 -10.24 11.75
C LYS A 146 -16.94 -10.23 12.41
N HIS A 147 -17.04 -9.76 13.65
CA HIS A 147 -18.32 -9.65 14.36
C HIS A 147 -19.31 -8.73 13.66
N VAL A 148 -18.85 -7.54 13.24
CA VAL A 148 -19.67 -6.59 12.47
C VAL A 148 -20.11 -7.21 11.15
N LEU A 149 -19.21 -7.86 10.41
CA LEU A 149 -19.57 -8.53 9.16
C LEU A 149 -20.58 -9.66 9.36
N ARG A 150 -20.43 -10.46 10.42
CA ARG A 150 -21.38 -11.52 10.79
C ARG A 150 -22.76 -10.93 11.08
N ALA A 151 -22.83 -9.86 11.87
CA ALA A 151 -24.08 -9.15 12.16
C ALA A 151 -24.74 -8.57 10.90
N LEU A 152 -23.94 -8.00 9.98
CA LEU A 152 -24.45 -7.48 8.71
C LEU A 152 -24.93 -8.60 7.77
N LYS A 153 -24.20 -9.71 7.67
CA LYS A 153 -24.63 -10.90 6.91
C LYS A 153 -25.96 -11.41 7.44
N GLU A 154 -26.11 -11.49 8.76
CA GLU A 154 -27.35 -11.92 9.38
C GLU A 154 -28.50 -10.94 9.13
N ASN A 155 -28.24 -9.63 9.22
CA ASN A 155 -29.22 -8.61 8.87
C ASN A 155 -29.68 -8.72 7.41
N ALA A 156 -28.76 -9.03 6.49
CA ALA A 156 -29.06 -9.26 5.09
C ALA A 156 -29.90 -10.53 4.88
N ARG A 157 -29.62 -11.63 5.61
CA ARG A 157 -30.41 -12.88 5.53
C ARG A 157 -31.86 -12.67 5.97
N GLN A 158 -32.08 -11.75 6.90
CA GLN A 158 -33.42 -11.36 7.35
C GLN A 158 -34.15 -10.41 6.38
N GLY A 159 -33.59 -10.16 5.18
CA GLY A 159 -34.24 -9.33 4.18
C GLY A 159 -33.97 -7.82 4.33
N PHE A 160 -33.09 -7.40 5.24
CA PHE A 160 -32.86 -5.97 5.51
C PHE A 160 -31.72 -5.37 4.67
N TRP A 161 -31.93 -4.12 4.30
CA TRP A 161 -30.99 -3.30 3.54
C TRP A 161 -29.86 -2.76 4.44
N ASN A 162 -28.62 -3.11 4.10
CA ASN A 162 -27.41 -2.68 4.82
C ASN A 162 -26.74 -1.43 4.22
N GLY A 163 -27.14 -0.98 3.03
CA GLY A 163 -26.49 0.13 2.34
C GLY A 163 -26.99 1.51 2.79
N SER A 164 -26.23 2.56 2.48
CA SER A 164 -26.71 3.93 2.59
C SER A 164 -27.55 4.33 1.37
N LEU A 165 -27.01 4.16 0.16
CA LEU A 165 -27.63 4.58 -1.09
C LEU A 165 -28.25 3.39 -1.86
N PRO A 166 -29.57 3.35 -2.09
CA PRO A 166 -30.21 2.28 -2.84
C PRO A 166 -29.88 2.35 -4.35
N PRO A 167 -29.92 1.21 -5.07
CA PRO A 167 -29.88 1.20 -6.54
C PRO A 167 -30.96 2.11 -7.16
N ILE A 168 -30.67 2.77 -8.29
CA ILE A 168 -31.65 3.61 -9.02
C ILE A 168 -32.90 2.78 -9.33
N GLY A 169 -34.09 3.33 -9.12
CA GLY A 169 -35.36 2.58 -9.21
C GLY A 169 -35.86 2.04 -7.88
N TYR A 170 -35.06 2.11 -6.80
CA TYR A 170 -35.47 1.81 -5.44
C TYR A 170 -35.25 2.99 -4.49
N ARG A 171 -36.07 3.04 -3.44
CA ARG A 171 -35.93 3.91 -2.26
C ARG A 171 -35.81 3.07 -1.00
N VAL A 172 -35.22 3.65 0.05
CA VAL A 172 -35.06 2.97 1.34
C VAL A 172 -36.19 3.41 2.26
N VAL A 173 -36.92 2.45 2.80
CA VAL A 173 -38.00 2.69 3.77
C VAL A 173 -37.66 2.04 5.12
N ALA A 174 -38.09 2.67 6.21
CA ALA A 174 -37.99 2.06 7.54
C ALA A 174 -38.98 0.89 7.61
N ALA A 175 -38.49 -0.28 8.02
CA ALA A 175 -39.28 -1.50 8.07
C ALA A 175 -39.72 -1.84 9.50
N GLU A 176 -38.79 -1.79 10.45
CA GLU A 176 -39.05 -2.08 11.86
C GLU A 176 -37.99 -1.40 12.74
N GLN A 177 -38.29 -1.19 14.01
CA GLN A 177 -37.34 -0.75 15.02
C GLN A 177 -37.02 -1.94 15.94
N ARG A 178 -35.74 -2.35 16.01
CA ARG A 178 -35.27 -3.38 16.94
C ARG A 178 -34.27 -2.76 17.91
N GLY A 179 -34.73 -2.51 19.14
CA GLY A 179 -33.99 -1.75 20.14
C GLY A 179 -33.68 -0.34 19.64
N ALA A 180 -32.42 0.08 19.75
CA ALA A 180 -31.97 1.40 19.27
C ALA A 180 -31.76 1.50 17.75
N LYS A 181 -31.95 0.42 16.97
CA LYS A 181 -31.63 0.40 15.53
C LYS A 181 -32.88 0.29 14.65
N VAL A 182 -33.03 1.23 13.72
CA VAL A 182 -34.05 1.19 12.66
C VAL A 182 -33.56 0.29 11.52
N LYS A 183 -34.32 -0.78 11.26
CA LYS A 183 -34.11 -1.67 10.11
C LYS A 183 -34.75 -1.07 8.88
N LYS A 184 -34.12 -1.32 7.74
CA LYS A 184 -34.47 -0.69 6.47
C LYS A 184 -34.74 -1.76 5.42
N LYS A 185 -35.68 -1.49 4.51
CA LYS A 185 -35.95 -2.35 3.33
C LYS A 185 -35.92 -1.50 2.06
N LEU A 186 -35.74 -2.17 0.93
CA LEU A 186 -35.87 -1.54 -0.38
C LEU A 186 -37.33 -1.62 -0.85
N GLU A 187 -37.83 -0.48 -1.32
CA GLU A 187 -39.12 -0.36 -1.97
C GLU A 187 -38.93 0.22 -3.37
N ILE A 188 -39.82 -0.09 -4.31
CA ILE A 188 -39.79 0.47 -5.66
C ILE A 188 -40.01 1.98 -5.55
N ASP A 189 -39.14 2.75 -6.20
CA ASP A 189 -39.30 4.19 -6.36
C ASP A 189 -40.07 4.45 -7.66
N PRO A 190 -41.33 4.92 -7.61
CA PRO A 190 -42.16 5.09 -8.80
C PRO A 190 -41.51 5.98 -9.86
N LEU A 191 -40.81 7.05 -9.44
CA LEU A 191 -40.21 8.02 -10.37
C LEU A 191 -39.07 7.41 -11.19
N HIS A 192 -38.23 6.61 -10.55
CA HIS A 192 -37.02 6.07 -11.18
C HIS A 192 -37.24 4.67 -11.76
N ALA A 193 -38.23 3.91 -11.27
CA ALA A 193 -38.53 2.56 -11.76
C ALA A 193 -38.92 2.57 -13.24
N ASP A 194 -39.68 3.56 -13.69
CA ASP A 194 -40.07 3.69 -15.09
C ASP A 194 -38.88 3.98 -16.00
N THR A 195 -37.88 4.71 -15.49
CA THR A 195 -36.60 4.90 -16.21
C THR A 195 -35.86 3.57 -16.37
N ILE A 196 -35.89 2.70 -15.35
CA ILE A 196 -35.29 1.36 -15.46
C ILE A 196 -36.04 0.51 -16.49
N ARG A 197 -37.38 0.51 -16.47
CA ARG A 197 -38.20 -0.19 -17.48
C ARG A 197 -37.92 0.31 -18.90
N LEU A 198 -37.84 1.63 -19.07
CA LEU A 198 -37.45 2.27 -20.33
C LEU A 198 -36.07 1.79 -20.81
N ILE A 199 -35.07 1.71 -19.92
CA ILE A 199 -33.72 1.24 -20.27
C ILE A 199 -33.75 -0.21 -20.79
N TYR A 200 -34.54 -1.10 -20.16
CA TYR A 200 -34.69 -2.48 -20.62
C TYR A 200 -35.43 -2.57 -21.95
N ARG A 201 -36.51 -1.80 -22.12
CA ARG A 201 -37.25 -1.70 -23.38
C ARG A 201 -36.38 -1.21 -24.53
N LEU A 202 -35.61 -0.13 -24.34
CA LEU A 202 -34.68 0.38 -25.35
C LEU A 202 -33.60 -0.66 -25.73
N ALA A 203 -33.17 -1.50 -24.79
CA ALA A 203 -32.20 -2.55 -25.08
C ALA A 203 -32.78 -3.67 -25.97
N LEU A 204 -34.07 -3.97 -25.84
CA LEU A 204 -34.77 -5.05 -26.54
C LEU A 204 -35.44 -4.61 -27.85
N GLU A 205 -36.08 -3.44 -27.83
CA GLU A 205 -36.93 -2.95 -28.92
C GLU A 205 -36.30 -1.74 -29.61
N GLY A 206 -35.59 -0.90 -28.86
CA GLY A 206 -35.07 0.39 -29.34
C GLY A 206 -36.09 1.51 -29.29
N GLU A 207 -35.92 2.51 -30.16
CA GLU A 207 -36.86 3.62 -30.35
C GLU A 207 -37.53 3.47 -31.73
N GLY A 208 -38.84 3.18 -31.75
CA GLY A 208 -39.56 2.93 -33.01
C GLY A 208 -38.96 1.76 -33.79
N ASP A 209 -38.72 1.96 -35.10
CA ASP A 209 -38.19 0.93 -36.01
C ASP A 209 -36.65 0.78 -35.96
N THR A 210 -35.96 1.44 -35.03
CA THR A 210 -34.48 1.40 -34.95
C THR A 210 -33.92 0.06 -34.47
N GLY A 211 -34.77 -0.79 -33.88
CA GLY A 211 -34.39 -2.08 -33.33
C GLY A 211 -33.48 -1.97 -32.09
N GLN A 212 -33.03 -3.13 -31.59
CA GLN A 212 -32.27 -3.26 -30.34
C GLN A 212 -31.10 -2.25 -30.19
N MET A 213 -31.15 -1.38 -29.19
CA MET A 213 -30.07 -0.42 -28.94
C MET A 213 -28.92 -1.00 -28.11
N GLY A 214 -27.70 -0.59 -28.44
CA GLY A 214 -26.52 -0.85 -27.60
C GLY A 214 -26.41 0.13 -26.42
N VAL A 215 -25.66 -0.22 -25.38
CA VAL A 215 -25.49 0.60 -24.15
C VAL A 215 -25.14 2.07 -24.45
N LYS A 216 -24.25 2.32 -25.44
CA LYS A 216 -23.87 3.69 -25.82
C LYS A 216 -25.02 4.46 -26.48
N ALA A 217 -25.85 3.78 -27.28
CA ALA A 217 -27.00 4.39 -27.93
C ALA A 217 -28.07 4.75 -26.89
N ILE A 218 -28.33 3.85 -25.93
CA ILE A 218 -29.24 4.11 -24.79
C ILE A 218 -28.77 5.33 -23.99
N VAL A 219 -27.47 5.44 -23.69
CA VAL A 219 -26.91 6.63 -23.01
C VAL A 219 -27.16 7.91 -23.80
N LYS A 220 -26.94 7.89 -25.12
CA LYS A 220 -27.18 9.06 -25.99
C LYS A 220 -28.67 9.43 -25.98
N TYR A 221 -29.55 8.44 -26.03
CA TYR A 221 -30.99 8.62 -25.99
C TYR A 221 -31.45 9.28 -24.68
N LEU A 222 -31.11 8.70 -23.53
CA LEU A 222 -31.52 9.22 -22.22
C LEU A 222 -31.04 10.66 -22.01
N ASN A 223 -29.76 10.92 -22.28
CA ASN A 223 -29.20 12.26 -22.14
C ASN A 223 -29.77 13.25 -23.17
N GLY A 224 -30.13 12.80 -24.37
CA GLY A 224 -30.74 13.63 -25.40
C GLY A 224 -32.19 14.01 -25.09
N LYS A 225 -32.93 13.15 -24.38
CA LYS A 225 -34.30 13.41 -23.91
C LYS A 225 -34.35 14.12 -22.54
N GLY A 226 -33.20 14.49 -21.97
CA GLY A 226 -33.15 15.14 -20.65
C GLY A 226 -33.55 14.24 -19.49
N ILE A 227 -33.45 12.91 -19.65
CA ILE A 227 -33.73 11.95 -18.57
C ILE A 227 -32.47 11.81 -17.73
N PHE A 228 -32.48 12.38 -16.53
CA PHE A 228 -31.34 12.40 -15.63
C PHE A 228 -31.34 11.22 -14.64
N THR A 229 -30.20 11.00 -13.98
CA THR A 229 -30.11 10.07 -12.85
C THR A 229 -30.80 10.66 -11.61
N ARG A 230 -30.93 9.87 -10.54
CA ARG A 230 -31.53 10.31 -9.26
C ARG A 230 -31.00 11.66 -8.75
N ASP A 231 -29.71 11.91 -8.90
CA ASP A 231 -29.05 13.12 -8.41
C ASP A 231 -29.00 14.24 -9.46
N GLY A 232 -29.79 14.15 -10.54
CA GLY A 232 -29.80 15.12 -11.64
C GLY A 232 -28.61 15.01 -12.61
N GLY A 233 -27.79 13.97 -12.48
CA GLY A 233 -26.62 13.74 -13.33
C GLY A 233 -26.96 13.13 -14.70
N ARG A 234 -26.03 13.27 -15.66
CA ARG A 234 -26.12 12.58 -16.95
C ARG A 234 -25.78 11.10 -16.83
N TRP A 235 -26.39 10.27 -17.67
CA TRP A 235 -26.10 8.84 -17.73
C TRP A 235 -24.73 8.56 -18.37
N GLY A 236 -23.93 7.75 -17.69
CA GLY A 236 -22.69 7.17 -18.24
C GLY A 236 -22.86 5.73 -18.75
N ILE A 237 -22.00 5.31 -19.67
CA ILE A 237 -21.98 3.93 -20.22
C ILE A 237 -21.89 2.88 -19.11
N GLY A 238 -21.02 3.11 -18.11
CA GLY A 238 -20.86 2.19 -16.98
C GLY A 238 -22.09 2.11 -16.07
N GLN A 239 -22.84 3.20 -15.93
CA GLN A 239 -24.07 3.23 -15.14
C GLN A 239 -25.19 2.47 -15.83
N VAL A 240 -25.44 2.73 -17.13
CA VAL A 240 -26.45 1.98 -17.91
C VAL A 240 -26.11 0.50 -18.00
N HIS A 241 -24.83 0.16 -18.25
CA HIS A 241 -24.39 -1.24 -18.22
C HIS A 241 -24.63 -1.89 -16.84
N ARG A 242 -24.38 -1.15 -15.75
CA ARG A 242 -24.66 -1.62 -14.39
C ARG A 242 -26.15 -1.79 -14.14
N VAL A 243 -27.01 -0.95 -14.74
CA VAL A 243 -28.47 -1.14 -14.68
C VAL A 243 -28.85 -2.47 -15.33
N LEU A 244 -28.44 -2.67 -16.58
CA LEU A 244 -28.80 -3.86 -17.36
C LEU A 244 -28.22 -5.18 -16.81
N THR A 245 -27.19 -5.16 -15.94
CA THR A 245 -26.52 -6.36 -15.41
C THR A 245 -26.76 -6.63 -13.92
N ARG A 246 -27.46 -5.74 -13.22
CA ARG A 246 -27.67 -5.87 -11.77
C ARG A 246 -28.93 -6.71 -11.50
N ARG A 247 -28.74 -7.88 -10.89
CA ARG A 247 -29.83 -8.79 -10.50
C ARG A 247 -30.83 -8.24 -9.48
N THR A 248 -30.52 -7.11 -8.84
CA THR A 248 -31.48 -6.46 -7.92
C THR A 248 -32.81 -6.15 -8.61
N TYR A 249 -32.82 -5.84 -9.91
CA TYR A 249 -34.05 -5.53 -10.65
C TYR A 249 -34.98 -6.73 -10.87
N ILE A 250 -34.46 -7.96 -10.77
CA ILE A 250 -35.24 -9.21 -10.81
C ILE A 250 -35.58 -9.72 -9.41
N GLY A 251 -35.43 -8.87 -8.38
CA GLY A 251 -35.76 -9.21 -7.00
C GLY A 251 -34.64 -9.86 -6.19
N GLU A 252 -33.44 -10.01 -6.75
CA GLU A 252 -32.30 -10.65 -6.08
C GLU A 252 -31.16 -9.66 -5.78
N HIS A 253 -31.12 -9.11 -4.56
CA HIS A 253 -30.02 -8.24 -4.14
C HIS A 253 -28.88 -9.01 -3.49
N ARG A 254 -27.67 -8.92 -4.05
CA ARG A 254 -26.48 -9.64 -3.55
C ARG A 254 -25.61 -8.75 -2.64
N PHE A 255 -25.59 -9.02 -1.35
CA PHE A 255 -24.77 -8.35 -0.32
C PHE A 255 -23.41 -9.06 -0.10
N ASN A 256 -22.38 -8.30 0.28
CA ASN A 256 -21.01 -8.81 0.54
C ASN A 256 -20.31 -9.46 -0.67
N ARG A 257 -20.56 -8.97 -1.90
CA ARG A 257 -19.94 -9.52 -3.12
C ARG A 257 -18.43 -9.26 -3.25
N ARG A 258 -17.91 -8.18 -2.67
CA ARG A 258 -16.51 -7.78 -2.82
C ARG A 258 -15.84 -7.48 -1.48
N SER A 259 -14.54 -7.71 -1.41
CA SER A 259 -13.70 -7.28 -0.28
C SER A 259 -13.43 -5.77 -0.34
N ASN A 260 -12.91 -5.20 0.75
CA ASN A 260 -12.46 -3.80 0.77
C ASN A 260 -11.35 -3.52 -0.27
N LYS A 261 -10.65 -4.55 -0.75
CA LYS A 261 -9.63 -4.48 -1.80
C LYS A 261 -10.21 -4.64 -3.22
N GLY A 262 -11.53 -4.79 -3.34
CA GLY A 262 -12.24 -4.91 -4.61
C GLY A 262 -12.26 -6.33 -5.21
N GLU A 263 -11.68 -7.32 -4.53
CA GLU A 263 -11.69 -8.73 -4.94
C GLU A 263 -13.10 -9.31 -4.84
N VAL A 264 -13.48 -10.17 -5.78
CA VAL A 264 -14.78 -10.86 -5.75
C VAL A 264 -14.69 -12.01 -4.74
N LYS A 265 -15.64 -12.05 -3.80
CA LYS A 265 -15.69 -13.11 -2.78
C LYS A 265 -16.35 -14.38 -3.34
N PRO A 266 -16.05 -15.56 -2.75
CA PRO A 266 -16.76 -16.81 -3.07
C PRO A 266 -18.28 -16.68 -2.89
N GLU A 267 -19.06 -17.46 -3.63
CA GLU A 267 -20.52 -17.33 -3.68
C GLU A 267 -21.16 -17.66 -2.32
N GLU A 268 -20.55 -18.57 -1.55
CA GLU A 268 -20.98 -19.01 -0.21
C GLU A 268 -20.95 -17.88 0.82
N GLU A 269 -20.12 -16.86 0.58
CA GLU A 269 -20.02 -15.68 1.43
C GLU A 269 -21.02 -14.57 1.07
N VAL A 270 -21.66 -14.68 -0.09
CA VAL A 270 -22.59 -13.67 -0.62
C VAL A 270 -23.99 -13.99 -0.13
N VAL A 271 -24.62 -13.01 0.49
CA VAL A 271 -26.00 -13.15 0.98
C VAL A 271 -26.93 -12.54 -0.06
N THR A 272 -27.88 -13.34 -0.55
CA THR A 272 -28.95 -12.86 -1.43
C THR A 272 -30.15 -12.42 -0.59
N ILE A 273 -30.63 -11.22 -0.85
CA ILE A 273 -31.74 -10.55 -0.19
C ILE A 273 -32.87 -10.43 -1.22
N GLU A 274 -34.06 -10.90 -0.86
CA GLU A 274 -35.25 -10.70 -1.69
C GLU A 274 -35.69 -9.24 -1.64
N VAL A 275 -35.95 -8.66 -2.81
CA VAL A 275 -36.39 -7.26 -2.96
C VAL A 275 -37.53 -7.19 -3.98
N PRO A 276 -38.34 -6.13 -3.97
CA PRO A 276 -39.40 -5.96 -4.97
C PRO A 276 -38.87 -6.02 -6.41
N THR A 277 -39.56 -6.70 -7.30
CA THR A 277 -39.16 -6.88 -8.70
C THR A 277 -39.56 -5.67 -9.55
N ILE A 278 -38.66 -5.17 -10.41
CA ILE A 278 -38.96 -4.11 -11.39
C ILE A 278 -39.05 -4.67 -12.80
N ILE A 279 -38.24 -5.69 -13.09
CA ILE A 279 -38.11 -6.34 -14.40
C ILE A 279 -38.31 -7.84 -14.22
N GLU A 280 -39.04 -8.46 -15.14
CA GLU A 280 -39.25 -9.90 -15.16
C GLU A 280 -37.95 -10.64 -15.47
N ARG A 281 -37.80 -11.85 -14.92
CA ARG A 281 -36.59 -12.67 -15.09
C ARG A 281 -36.32 -12.96 -16.56
N GLU A 282 -37.35 -13.26 -17.35
CA GLU A 282 -37.23 -13.55 -18.78
C GLU A 282 -36.69 -12.35 -19.58
N THR A 283 -37.21 -11.15 -19.32
CA THR A 283 -36.69 -9.90 -19.92
C THR A 283 -35.22 -9.69 -19.57
N PHE A 284 -34.85 -9.92 -18.31
CA PHE A 284 -33.48 -9.79 -17.84
C PHE A 284 -32.52 -10.76 -18.52
N ASP A 285 -32.89 -12.03 -18.60
CA ASP A 285 -32.08 -13.10 -19.20
C ASP A 285 -31.91 -12.89 -20.71
N THR A 286 -32.95 -12.39 -21.39
CA THR A 286 -32.87 -12.00 -22.81
C THR A 286 -31.88 -10.85 -23.02
N VAL A 287 -31.91 -9.82 -22.17
CA VAL A 287 -30.91 -8.74 -22.20
C VAL A 287 -29.50 -9.25 -21.89
N GLN A 288 -29.32 -10.19 -20.95
CA GLN A 288 -27.99 -10.78 -20.69
C GLN A 288 -27.45 -11.50 -21.93
N ARG A 289 -28.29 -12.28 -22.64
CA ARG A 289 -27.89 -12.93 -23.89
C ARG A 289 -27.48 -11.92 -24.95
N LEU A 290 -28.24 -10.83 -25.12
CA LEU A 290 -27.88 -9.74 -26.05
C LEU A 290 -26.55 -9.08 -25.71
N LEU A 291 -26.30 -8.81 -24.42
CA LEU A 291 -25.04 -8.23 -23.96
C LEU A 291 -23.85 -9.18 -24.16
N GLN A 292 -24.05 -10.48 -23.96
CA GLN A 292 -23.03 -11.51 -24.19
C GLN A 292 -22.71 -11.71 -25.68
N ALA A 293 -23.73 -11.72 -26.55
CA ALA A 293 -23.55 -11.79 -28.00
C ALA A 293 -22.76 -10.56 -28.51
N ARG A 294 -23.08 -9.36 -28.00
CA ARG A 294 -22.38 -8.11 -28.35
C ARG A 294 -21.05 -7.93 -27.63
N ASN A 295 -20.61 -8.88 -26.80
CA ASN A 295 -19.36 -8.77 -26.08
C ASN A 295 -18.21 -8.99 -27.07
N PRO A 296 -17.30 -7.99 -27.24
CA PRO A 296 -16.18 -8.12 -28.18
C PRO A 296 -15.27 -9.31 -27.89
N LYS A 297 -15.29 -9.86 -26.68
CA LYS A 297 -14.51 -11.05 -26.30
C LYS A 297 -15.10 -12.37 -26.81
N THR A 298 -16.37 -12.39 -27.19
CA THR A 298 -17.07 -13.60 -27.64
C THR A 298 -17.06 -13.72 -29.18
N GLU A 299 -17.15 -12.60 -29.90
CA GLU A 299 -17.10 -12.58 -31.37
C GLU A 299 -15.70 -12.33 -31.97
N LEU A 300 -14.76 -11.79 -31.20
CA LEU A 300 -13.36 -11.72 -31.64
C LEU A 300 -12.59 -12.84 -30.93
N PRO A 301 -11.92 -13.76 -31.67
CA PRO A 301 -11.04 -14.73 -31.02
C PRO A 301 -10.03 -13.99 -30.13
N ALA A 302 -9.73 -14.57 -28.97
CA ALA A 302 -8.89 -14.01 -27.92
C ALA A 302 -7.49 -13.53 -28.35
N ARG A 303 -7.11 -13.67 -29.62
CA ARG A 303 -5.94 -13.07 -30.26
C ARG A 303 -6.01 -11.56 -30.50
N VAL A 304 -7.18 -10.91 -30.43
CA VAL A 304 -7.27 -9.45 -30.73
C VAL A 304 -6.85 -8.55 -29.56
N VAL A 305 -6.43 -9.13 -28.42
CA VAL A 305 -5.68 -8.39 -27.36
C VAL A 305 -4.16 -8.36 -27.68
N ILE A 306 -3.72 -9.18 -28.64
CA ILE A 306 -2.43 -9.10 -29.33
C ILE A 306 -2.67 -8.43 -30.69
N GLY A 307 -3.33 -7.27 -30.69
CA GLY A 307 -3.43 -6.48 -31.91
C GLY A 307 -2.02 -6.06 -32.38
N PRO A 308 -1.80 -5.88 -33.70
CA PRO A 308 -0.51 -5.49 -34.31
C PRO A 308 -0.03 -4.06 -33.95
N THR A 309 -0.62 -3.46 -32.92
CA THR A 309 -0.49 -2.05 -32.59
C THR A 309 0.77 -1.82 -31.77
N LEU A 310 1.80 -1.29 -32.42
CA LEU A 310 3.16 -1.22 -31.91
C LEU A 310 3.29 -0.33 -30.66
N LEU A 311 2.55 0.77 -30.59
CA LEU A 311 2.71 1.80 -29.55
C LEU A 311 1.64 1.74 -28.45
N THR A 312 0.80 0.70 -28.45
CA THR A 312 -0.23 0.53 -27.42
C THR A 312 0.40 0.46 -26.03
N GLY A 313 -0.10 1.26 -25.09
CA GLY A 313 0.35 1.31 -23.69
C GLY A 313 1.56 2.21 -23.43
N ILE A 314 2.24 2.72 -24.46
CA ILE A 314 3.37 3.65 -24.33
C ILE A 314 3.14 4.99 -25.06
N CYS A 315 2.07 5.12 -25.85
CA CYS A 315 1.73 6.34 -26.60
C CYS A 315 0.84 7.30 -25.80
N TYR A 316 1.24 8.58 -25.70
CA TYR A 316 0.59 9.63 -24.93
C TYR A 316 0.48 10.93 -25.75
N CYS A 317 -0.54 11.73 -25.42
CA CYS A 317 -0.73 13.04 -26.04
C CYS A 317 0.22 14.06 -25.40
N GLY A 318 1.00 14.77 -26.22
CA GLY A 318 1.93 15.81 -25.77
C GLY A 318 1.26 17.06 -25.21
N ASN A 319 -0.01 17.31 -25.54
CA ASN A 319 -0.74 18.50 -25.06
C ASN A 319 -1.37 18.29 -23.67
N CYS A 320 -1.90 17.10 -23.37
CA CYS A 320 -2.62 16.84 -22.10
C CYS A 320 -2.02 15.71 -21.27
N GLY A 321 -0.94 15.07 -21.73
CA GLY A 321 -0.29 13.93 -21.06
C GLY A 321 -1.10 12.64 -21.02
N GLY A 322 -2.37 12.66 -21.45
CA GLY A 322 -3.28 11.52 -21.44
C GLY A 322 -2.89 10.44 -22.46
N ALA A 323 -3.19 9.18 -22.15
CA ALA A 323 -2.90 8.06 -23.05
C ALA A 323 -3.61 8.21 -24.40
N MET A 324 -2.96 7.80 -25.50
CA MET A 324 -3.60 7.69 -26.81
C MET A 324 -4.22 6.31 -26.99
N THR A 325 -5.37 6.27 -27.65
CA THR A 325 -6.17 5.07 -27.87
C THR A 325 -6.38 4.82 -29.35
N ILE A 326 -6.48 3.54 -29.74
CA ILE A 326 -6.80 3.18 -31.11
C ILE A 326 -8.25 3.51 -31.42
N ARG A 327 -8.45 4.20 -32.54
CA ARG A 327 -9.76 4.43 -33.14
C ARG A 327 -9.75 3.93 -34.58
N THR A 328 -10.87 3.38 -35.02
CA THR A 328 -11.07 2.91 -36.38
C THR A 328 -11.99 3.86 -37.14
N GLY A 329 -11.66 4.10 -38.41
CA GLY A 329 -12.49 4.84 -39.37
C GLY A 329 -12.89 3.95 -40.55
N LYS A 330 -14.00 4.29 -41.22
CA LYS A 330 -14.57 3.55 -42.37
C LYS A 330 -14.58 2.02 -42.15
N SER A 331 -15.39 1.57 -41.18
CA SER A 331 -15.59 0.14 -40.87
C SER A 331 -14.32 -0.67 -40.57
N GLY A 332 -13.28 -0.02 -40.01
CA GLY A 332 -12.04 -0.71 -39.62
C GLY A 332 -10.91 -0.61 -40.65
N ARG A 333 -11.16 -0.01 -41.83
CA ARG A 333 -10.14 0.15 -42.89
C ARG A 333 -8.98 1.06 -42.49
N TYR A 334 -9.25 2.09 -41.69
CA TYR A 334 -8.21 3.02 -41.22
C TYR A 334 -8.11 2.98 -39.70
N ARG A 335 -6.89 2.95 -39.18
CA ARG A 335 -6.61 2.97 -37.74
C ARG A 335 -5.81 4.22 -37.37
N TYR A 336 -6.19 4.84 -36.26
CA TYR A 336 -5.57 6.08 -35.76
C TYR A 336 -5.23 5.94 -34.28
N TYR A 337 -4.08 6.49 -33.87
CA TYR A 337 -3.84 6.83 -32.48
C TYR A 337 -4.51 8.17 -32.19
N ALA A 338 -5.49 8.19 -31.30
CA ALA A 338 -6.24 9.40 -30.92
C ALA A 338 -6.18 9.66 -29.41
N CYS A 339 -6.04 10.93 -29.03
CA CYS A 339 -6.04 11.35 -27.63
C CYS A 339 -7.31 10.85 -26.89
N SER A 340 -7.13 10.09 -25.81
CA SER A 340 -8.27 9.50 -25.07
C SER A 340 -9.13 10.54 -24.35
N ILE A 341 -8.52 11.63 -23.88
CA ILE A 341 -9.23 12.72 -23.18
C ILE A 341 -10.13 13.46 -24.16
N ARG A 342 -9.59 13.91 -25.31
CA ARG A 342 -10.40 14.51 -26.38
C ARG A 342 -11.51 13.57 -26.84
N ALA A 343 -11.20 12.28 -27.02
CA ALA A 343 -12.20 11.32 -27.48
C ALA A 343 -13.32 11.03 -26.47
N ARG A 344 -13.14 11.36 -25.19
CA ARG A 344 -14.15 11.17 -24.13
C ARG A 344 -14.89 12.46 -23.78
N GLN A 345 -14.17 13.57 -23.75
CA GLN A 345 -14.64 14.85 -23.21
C GLN A 345 -14.79 15.94 -24.30
N GLY A 346 -14.39 15.67 -25.55
CA GLY A 346 -14.41 16.66 -26.62
C GLY A 346 -13.27 17.66 -26.55
N GLU A 347 -13.39 18.76 -27.29
CA GLU A 347 -12.34 19.80 -27.40
C GLU A 347 -12.11 20.56 -26.10
N THR A 348 -13.12 20.61 -25.24
CA THR A 348 -13.03 21.20 -23.89
C THR A 348 -12.07 20.45 -22.96
N GLY A 349 -11.87 19.14 -23.20
CA GLY A 349 -10.93 18.33 -22.41
C GLY A 349 -9.49 18.38 -22.94
N CYS A 350 -9.32 18.41 -24.27
CA CYS A 350 -8.01 18.57 -24.90
C CYS A 350 -8.18 18.87 -26.40
N LYS A 351 -7.37 19.79 -26.94
CA LYS A 351 -7.24 20.00 -28.40
C LYS A 351 -6.81 18.73 -29.13
N GLY A 352 -6.01 17.88 -28.49
CA GLY A 352 -5.62 16.49 -28.80
C GLY A 352 -5.72 16.00 -30.25
N ARG A 353 -4.65 15.47 -30.83
CA ARG A 353 -4.66 14.98 -32.22
C ARG A 353 -5.04 13.51 -32.41
N ALA A 354 -5.35 13.17 -33.67
CA ALA A 354 -5.43 11.81 -34.19
C ALA A 354 -4.39 11.64 -35.31
N ILE A 355 -3.54 10.61 -35.25
CA ILE A 355 -2.55 10.29 -36.29
C ILE A 355 -2.83 8.91 -36.86
N PRO A 356 -2.73 8.69 -38.20
CA PRO A 356 -2.70 7.35 -38.77
C PRO A 356 -1.69 6.43 -38.07
N MET A 357 -2.12 5.23 -37.73
CA MET A 357 -1.32 4.25 -36.98
C MET A 357 0.00 3.94 -37.68
N ASP A 358 -0.07 3.56 -38.96
CA ASP A 358 1.10 3.12 -39.72
C ASP A 358 2.16 4.22 -39.82
N LYS A 359 1.74 5.47 -40.08
CA LYS A 359 2.66 6.61 -40.11
C LYS A 359 3.37 6.82 -38.77
N LEU A 360 2.65 6.76 -37.65
CA LEU A 360 3.27 6.98 -36.34
C LEU A 360 4.20 5.82 -35.98
N ASP A 361 3.79 4.58 -36.27
CA ASP A 361 4.59 3.39 -36.01
C ASP A 361 5.91 3.45 -36.82
N ASP A 362 5.85 3.81 -38.11
CA ASP A 362 7.03 3.93 -38.97
C ASP A 362 7.98 5.06 -38.54
N MET A 363 7.45 6.23 -38.15
CA MET A 363 8.26 7.35 -37.65
C MET A 363 9.01 6.98 -36.37
N VAL A 364 8.34 6.29 -35.43
CA VAL A 364 8.97 5.86 -34.17
C VAL A 364 10.02 4.79 -34.42
N VAL A 365 9.75 3.84 -35.32
CA VAL A 365 10.69 2.78 -35.68
C VAL A 365 11.95 3.33 -36.32
N HIS A 366 11.82 4.14 -37.38
CA HIS A 366 12.98 4.76 -38.05
C HIS A 366 13.83 5.56 -37.06
N HIS A 367 13.19 6.37 -36.20
CA HIS A 367 13.95 7.16 -35.25
C HIS A 367 14.74 6.31 -34.25
N ILE A 368 14.16 5.20 -33.79
CA ILE A 368 14.87 4.26 -32.92
C ILE A 368 16.04 3.60 -33.67
N GLU A 369 15.84 3.18 -34.92
CA GLU A 369 16.88 2.54 -35.73
C GLU A 369 18.06 3.48 -36.04
N ASP A 370 17.77 4.70 -36.47
CA ASP A 370 18.76 5.65 -36.99
C ASP A 370 19.44 6.46 -35.90
N ARG A 371 18.79 6.67 -34.75
CA ARG A 371 19.30 7.56 -33.70
C ARG A 371 19.61 6.82 -32.41
N LEU A 372 18.74 5.91 -31.96
CA LEU A 372 18.96 5.20 -30.69
C LEU A 372 19.88 4.00 -30.87
N LEU A 373 19.75 3.26 -31.96
CA LEU A 373 20.56 2.06 -32.26
C LEU A 373 21.81 2.37 -33.08
N ASP A 374 22.27 3.61 -33.07
CA ASP A 374 23.56 4.02 -33.60
C ASP A 374 24.68 3.60 -32.62
N PRO A 375 25.69 2.81 -33.05
CA PRO A 375 26.71 2.27 -32.15
C PRO A 375 27.47 3.32 -31.34
N ASP A 376 27.95 4.37 -32.01
CA ASP A 376 28.72 5.46 -31.38
C ASP A 376 27.88 6.17 -30.31
N ARG A 377 26.61 6.39 -30.61
CA ARG A 377 25.70 7.02 -29.67
C ARG A 377 25.30 6.10 -28.51
N LEU A 378 25.08 4.81 -28.75
CA LEU A 378 24.84 3.83 -27.70
C LEU A 378 26.03 3.76 -26.74
N GLU A 379 27.24 3.75 -27.28
CA GLU A 379 28.46 3.78 -26.50
C GLU A 379 28.56 5.04 -25.66
N ALA A 380 28.35 6.23 -26.23
CA ALA A 380 28.33 7.48 -25.46
C ALA A 380 27.22 7.51 -24.38
N MET A 381 26.02 7.01 -24.69
CA MET A 381 24.90 6.98 -23.75
C MET A 381 25.14 6.01 -22.59
N LEU A 382 25.68 4.83 -22.89
CA LEU A 382 25.96 3.78 -21.90
C LEU A 382 27.26 4.04 -21.14
N GLY A 383 28.25 4.69 -21.75
CA GLY A 383 29.51 5.07 -21.11
C GLY A 383 29.30 5.90 -19.84
N THR A 384 28.32 6.81 -19.84
CA THR A 384 27.95 7.57 -18.63
C THR A 384 27.37 6.71 -17.50
N VAL A 385 26.74 5.57 -17.82
CA VAL A 385 26.19 4.63 -16.84
C VAL A 385 27.24 3.62 -16.40
N LEU A 386 28.12 3.21 -17.31
CA LEU A 386 29.25 2.33 -17.03
C LEU A 386 30.27 3.01 -16.12
N GLY A 387 30.66 4.26 -16.40
CA GLY A 387 31.58 5.01 -15.53
C GLY A 387 31.04 5.17 -14.10
N ARG A 388 29.74 5.47 -13.94
CA ARG A 388 29.10 5.50 -12.61
C ARG A 388 29.08 4.13 -11.92
N ARG A 389 29.04 3.02 -12.66
CA ARG A 389 29.13 1.67 -12.10
C ARG A 389 30.54 1.30 -11.72
N GLU A 390 31.54 1.69 -12.52
CA GLU A 390 32.96 1.51 -12.22
C GLU A 390 33.34 2.29 -10.96
N ASP A 391 32.91 3.55 -10.83
CA ASP A 391 33.11 4.34 -9.61
C ASP A 391 32.48 3.66 -8.37
N GLN A 392 31.30 3.07 -8.53
CA GLN A 392 30.65 2.33 -7.46
C GLN A 392 31.35 1.00 -7.14
N ALA A 393 31.86 0.29 -8.16
CA ALA A 393 32.62 -0.93 -7.98
C ALA A 393 33.94 -0.63 -7.26
N GLU A 394 34.63 0.45 -7.63
CA GLU A 394 35.87 0.89 -7.02
C GLU A 394 35.67 1.29 -5.54
N ARG A 395 34.65 2.08 -5.23
CA ARG A 395 34.29 2.41 -3.83
C ARG A 395 33.99 1.16 -3.00
N ARG A 396 33.36 0.15 -3.61
CA ARG A 396 33.09 -1.14 -2.95
C ARG A 396 34.37 -1.94 -2.73
N ARG A 397 35.29 -2.00 -3.71
CA ARG A 397 36.61 -2.64 -3.53
C ARG A 397 37.39 -1.99 -2.39
N GLN A 398 37.39 -0.66 -2.31
CA GLN A 398 38.02 0.07 -1.21
C GLN A 398 37.39 -0.26 0.15
N HIS A 399 36.06 -0.41 0.20
CA HIS A 399 35.38 -0.81 1.43
C HIS A 399 35.70 -2.25 1.86
N ILE A 400 35.79 -3.19 0.90
CA ILE A 400 36.19 -4.57 1.17
C ILE A 400 37.62 -4.60 1.74
N ALA A 401 38.56 -3.89 1.10
CA ALA A 401 39.94 -3.81 1.57
C ALA A 401 40.04 -3.27 3.01
N GLU A 402 39.20 -2.29 3.39
CA GLU A 402 39.16 -1.78 4.76
C GLU A 402 38.60 -2.80 5.76
N LEU A 403 37.56 -3.55 5.39
CA LEU A 403 37.00 -4.63 6.23
C LEU A 403 37.99 -5.77 6.42
N GLU A 404 38.69 -6.17 5.35
CA GLU A 404 39.77 -7.16 5.41
C GLU A 404 40.91 -6.70 6.32
N ARG A 405 41.35 -5.44 6.17
CA ARG A 405 42.37 -4.84 7.05
C ARG A 405 41.97 -4.91 8.52
N ARG A 406 40.71 -4.55 8.84
CA ARG A 406 40.18 -4.62 10.20
C ARG A 406 40.15 -6.05 10.74
N ALA A 407 39.81 -7.03 9.91
CA ALA A 407 39.85 -8.44 10.28
C ALA A 407 41.29 -8.89 10.60
N THR A 408 42.26 -8.56 9.74
CA THR A 408 43.68 -8.88 9.93
C THR A 408 44.25 -8.21 11.19
N GLU A 409 43.92 -6.95 11.46
CA GLU A 409 44.36 -6.26 12.68
C GLU A 409 43.82 -6.93 13.95
N SER A 410 42.55 -7.31 13.97
CA SER A 410 41.96 -8.05 15.10
C SER A 410 42.60 -9.42 15.29
N GLU A 411 42.94 -10.12 14.20
CA GLU A 411 43.62 -11.40 14.23
C GLU A 411 45.05 -11.29 14.76
N LEU A 412 45.80 -10.27 14.35
CA LEU A 412 47.12 -9.98 14.91
C LEU A 412 47.06 -9.65 16.41
N ARG A 413 46.04 -8.92 16.86
CA ARG A 413 45.83 -8.64 18.30
C ARG A 413 45.49 -9.91 19.07
N LEU A 414 44.64 -10.78 18.52
CA LEU A 414 44.36 -12.09 19.11
C LEU A 414 45.62 -12.94 19.22
N LYS A 415 46.45 -12.99 18.16
CA LYS A 415 47.72 -13.72 18.17
C LYS A 415 48.64 -13.24 19.29
N ARG A 416 48.83 -11.92 19.44
CA ARG A 416 49.63 -11.34 20.53
C ARG A 416 49.10 -11.72 21.92
N LEU A 417 47.78 -11.79 22.10
CA LEU A 417 47.18 -12.22 23.37
C LEU A 417 47.43 -13.70 23.62
N TYR A 418 47.35 -14.55 22.60
CA TYR A 418 47.69 -15.98 22.73
C TYR A 418 49.18 -16.18 23.03
N ASP A 419 50.07 -15.47 22.34
CA ASP A 419 51.51 -15.52 22.60
C ASP A 419 51.84 -15.08 24.05
N ALA A 420 51.11 -14.09 24.59
CA ALA A 420 51.28 -13.62 25.98
C ALA A 420 50.78 -14.63 27.03
N ILE A 421 49.73 -15.41 26.70
CA ILE A 421 49.24 -16.52 27.53
C ILE A 421 50.26 -17.66 27.52
N GLU A 422 50.78 -18.05 26.35
CA GLU A 422 51.79 -19.09 26.21
C GLU A 422 53.10 -18.75 26.93
N GLY A 423 53.48 -17.47 26.93
CA GLY A 423 54.65 -16.95 27.64
C GLY A 423 54.49 -16.82 29.16
N GLY A 424 53.32 -17.13 29.73
CA GLY A 424 53.05 -17.05 31.17
C GLY A 424 52.99 -15.61 31.72
N VAL A 425 52.84 -14.62 30.85
CA VAL A 425 52.78 -13.18 31.21
C VAL A 425 51.35 -12.77 31.60
N ALA A 426 50.34 -13.53 31.18
CA ALA A 426 48.93 -13.25 31.42
C ALA A 426 48.24 -14.47 32.06
N ASP A 427 47.38 -14.21 33.05
CA ASP A 427 46.59 -15.22 33.72
C ASP A 427 45.35 -15.57 32.88
N LEU A 428 45.16 -16.86 32.61
CA LEU A 428 44.01 -17.40 31.89
C LEU A 428 42.68 -17.15 32.61
N ASP A 429 42.71 -16.93 33.93
CA ASP A 429 41.52 -16.69 34.74
C ASP A 429 41.15 -15.22 34.93
N ASP A 430 41.91 -14.28 34.35
CA ASP A 430 41.55 -12.86 34.32
C ASP A 430 40.25 -12.65 33.49
N PRO A 431 39.15 -12.19 34.13
CA PRO A 431 37.90 -11.91 33.43
C PRO A 431 38.04 -10.86 32.32
N ALA A 432 38.94 -9.87 32.49
CA ALA A 432 39.18 -8.82 31.51
C ALA A 432 39.86 -9.38 30.24
N LEU A 433 40.73 -10.37 30.39
CA LEU A 433 41.36 -11.06 29.26
C LEU A 433 40.36 -11.90 28.47
N LYS A 434 39.49 -12.65 29.18
CA LYS A 434 38.40 -13.44 28.56
C LYS A 434 37.46 -12.52 27.76
N GLU A 435 37.04 -11.40 28.33
CA GLU A 435 36.18 -10.42 27.64
C GLU A 435 36.88 -9.82 26.41
N ARG A 436 38.17 -9.50 26.52
CA ARG A 436 38.95 -8.92 25.41
C ARG A 436 39.10 -9.89 24.24
N ILE A 437 39.34 -11.17 24.51
CA ILE A 437 39.43 -12.22 23.49
C ILE A 437 38.08 -12.41 22.79
N VAL A 438 36.99 -12.48 23.55
CA VAL A 438 35.63 -12.59 23.00
C VAL A 438 35.30 -11.39 22.11
N GLY A 439 35.58 -10.17 22.57
CA GLY A 439 35.35 -8.94 21.80
C GLY A 439 36.15 -8.89 20.50
N LEU A 440 37.43 -9.26 20.52
CA LEU A 440 38.27 -9.30 19.31
C LEU A 440 37.82 -10.40 18.32
N LYS A 441 37.38 -11.57 18.79
CA LYS A 441 36.80 -12.62 17.94
C LYS A 441 35.53 -12.13 17.23
N VAL A 442 34.62 -11.49 17.97
CA VAL A 442 33.38 -10.91 17.40
C VAL A 442 33.71 -9.89 16.32
N ILE A 443 34.65 -8.97 16.58
CA ILE A 443 35.05 -7.94 15.60
C ILE A 443 35.65 -8.58 14.34
N ARG A 444 36.53 -9.58 14.48
CA ARG A 444 37.14 -10.29 13.36
C ARG A 444 36.08 -11.01 12.52
N ASP A 445 35.22 -11.79 13.16
CA ASP A 445 34.24 -12.64 12.48
C ASP A 445 33.17 -11.79 11.77
N GLN A 446 32.76 -10.68 12.40
CA GLN A 446 31.88 -9.70 11.78
C GLN A 446 32.52 -9.03 10.56
N ALA A 447 33.77 -8.57 10.67
CA ALA A 447 34.48 -7.92 9.57
C ALA A 447 34.69 -8.87 8.38
N ARG A 448 35.03 -10.14 8.62
CA ARG A 448 35.14 -11.17 7.57
C ARG A 448 33.80 -11.43 6.89
N THR A 449 32.74 -11.63 7.69
CA THR A 449 31.39 -11.89 7.15
C THR A 449 30.90 -10.73 6.29
N ASP A 450 31.16 -9.48 6.70
CA ASP A 450 30.76 -8.30 5.96
C ASP A 450 31.59 -8.11 4.68
N ALA A 451 32.89 -8.44 4.71
CA ALA A 451 33.74 -8.46 3.52
C ALA A 451 33.26 -9.50 2.50
N ASP A 452 33.00 -10.74 2.94
CA ASP A 452 32.50 -11.83 2.09
C ASP A 452 31.16 -11.48 1.43
N ARG A 453 30.24 -10.85 2.18
CA ARG A 453 28.97 -10.37 1.63
C ARG A 453 29.17 -9.27 0.59
N ALA A 454 30.08 -8.34 0.84
CA ALA A 454 30.37 -7.26 -0.10
C ALA A 454 31.06 -7.78 -1.37
N GLN A 455 31.94 -8.78 -1.24
CA GLN A 455 32.61 -9.45 -2.35
C GLN A 455 31.63 -10.22 -3.23
N ALA A 456 30.71 -10.99 -2.62
CA ALA A 456 29.66 -11.71 -3.35
C ALA A 456 28.74 -10.79 -4.20
N LEU A 457 28.57 -9.53 -3.78
CA LEU A 457 27.81 -8.53 -4.55
C LEU A 457 28.60 -7.97 -5.74
N LEU A 458 29.94 -7.90 -5.66
CA LEU A 458 30.80 -7.51 -6.77
C LEU A 458 30.88 -8.62 -7.83
N ASP A 459 31.01 -9.86 -7.40
CA ASP A 459 31.15 -11.03 -8.28
C ASP A 459 29.84 -11.41 -9.01
N SER A 460 28.74 -10.73 -8.70
CA SER A 460 27.46 -10.93 -9.39
C SER A 460 27.57 -10.52 -10.88
N PRO A 461 27.04 -11.33 -11.83
CA PRO A 461 27.20 -11.16 -13.29
C PRO A 461 26.63 -9.86 -13.90
N GLY A 462 26.14 -8.93 -13.08
CA GLY A 462 25.76 -7.58 -13.49
C GLY A 462 26.92 -6.61 -13.74
N HIS A 463 28.18 -7.03 -13.51
CA HIS A 463 29.39 -6.22 -13.62
C HIS A 463 30.25 -6.48 -14.87
N SER A 464 29.82 -7.33 -15.81
CA SER A 464 30.59 -7.56 -17.05
C SER A 464 30.72 -6.27 -17.87
N ALA A 465 31.96 -5.93 -18.22
CA ALA A 465 32.28 -4.81 -19.11
C ALA A 465 31.60 -5.04 -20.48
N ILE A 466 30.86 -4.04 -20.95
CA ILE A 466 30.26 -4.06 -22.29
C ILE A 466 31.37 -3.75 -23.28
N SER A 467 31.62 -4.64 -24.25
CA SER A 467 32.55 -4.35 -25.35
C SER A 467 31.83 -3.64 -26.51
N PRO A 468 32.55 -2.83 -27.33
CA PRO A 468 31.99 -2.22 -28.53
C PRO A 468 31.32 -3.24 -29.47
N ALA A 469 31.94 -4.41 -29.65
CA ALA A 469 31.37 -5.52 -30.43
C ALA A 469 30.00 -6.01 -29.90
N MET A 470 29.76 -5.96 -28.58
CA MET A 470 28.46 -6.31 -28.00
C MET A 470 27.40 -5.25 -28.32
N ILE A 471 27.78 -3.97 -28.34
CA ILE A 471 26.88 -2.86 -28.67
C ILE A 471 26.44 -2.97 -30.13
N GLU A 472 27.38 -3.25 -31.04
CA GLU A 472 27.09 -3.48 -32.46
C GLU A 472 26.17 -4.69 -32.68
N GLN A 473 26.46 -5.82 -32.00
CA GLN A 473 25.63 -7.02 -32.08
C GLN A 473 24.21 -6.75 -31.56
N PHE A 474 24.08 -6.03 -30.44
CA PHE A 474 22.79 -5.64 -29.89
C PHE A 474 22.02 -4.73 -30.84
N ALA A 475 22.65 -3.71 -31.40
CA ALA A 475 22.05 -2.79 -32.36
C ALA A 475 21.52 -3.53 -33.59
N ARG A 476 22.30 -4.45 -34.16
CA ARG A 476 21.90 -5.28 -35.30
C ARG A 476 20.68 -6.15 -34.98
N VAL A 477 20.73 -6.91 -33.89
CA VAL A 477 19.64 -7.81 -33.47
C VAL A 477 18.36 -7.02 -33.14
N ALA A 478 18.50 -5.84 -32.53
CA ALA A 478 17.38 -4.97 -32.24
C ALA A 478 16.71 -4.45 -33.52
N ARG A 479 17.48 -4.00 -34.53
CA ARG A 479 16.95 -3.55 -35.83
C ARG A 479 16.15 -4.67 -36.54
N GLU A 480 16.69 -5.88 -36.60
CA GLU A 480 16.02 -7.02 -37.22
C GLU A 480 14.69 -7.37 -36.52
N ARG A 481 14.69 -7.38 -35.17
CA ARG A 481 13.52 -7.74 -34.38
C ARG A 481 12.43 -6.67 -34.39
N ILE A 482 12.80 -5.39 -34.53
CA ILE A 482 11.84 -4.28 -34.67
C ILE A 482 11.17 -4.30 -36.06
N ARG A 483 11.77 -4.91 -37.08
CA ARG A 483 11.15 -5.09 -38.42
C ARG A 483 10.43 -6.41 -38.60
N GLY A 484 10.57 -7.36 -37.66
CA GLY A 484 9.89 -8.66 -37.70
C GLY A 484 8.36 -8.53 -37.82
N ARG A 485 7.76 -9.27 -38.77
CA ARG A 485 6.32 -9.21 -39.10
C ARG A 485 5.39 -9.90 -38.09
N GLU A 486 5.92 -10.51 -37.02
CA GLU A 486 5.13 -11.13 -35.95
C GLU A 486 4.81 -10.12 -34.84
N GLY A 487 3.63 -9.50 -34.93
CA GLY A 487 3.22 -8.31 -34.16
C GLY A 487 3.19 -8.41 -32.62
N GLY A 488 3.39 -9.60 -32.04
CA GLY A 488 3.59 -9.75 -30.59
C GLY A 488 5.03 -9.49 -30.16
N TYR A 489 6.00 -10.04 -30.91
CA TYR A 489 7.42 -9.98 -30.60
C TYR A 489 7.96 -8.57 -30.82
N ARG A 490 7.59 -7.93 -31.94
CA ARG A 490 7.99 -6.57 -32.33
C ARG A 490 7.70 -5.51 -31.24
N ARG A 491 6.51 -5.58 -30.64
CA ARG A 491 6.05 -4.62 -29.62
C ARG A 491 6.88 -4.71 -28.34
N ASP A 492 7.20 -5.92 -27.91
CA ASP A 492 7.86 -6.11 -26.63
C ASP A 492 9.34 -5.65 -26.71
N HIS A 493 10.01 -5.81 -27.87
CA HIS A 493 11.34 -5.21 -28.11
C HIS A 493 11.29 -3.69 -28.17
N LEU A 494 10.28 -3.12 -28.84
CA LEU A 494 10.13 -1.67 -28.90
C LEU A 494 9.92 -1.06 -27.50
N ARG A 495 9.17 -1.74 -26.62
CA ARG A 495 8.96 -1.30 -25.23
C ARG A 495 10.20 -1.39 -24.35
N ALA A 496 11.11 -2.32 -24.65
CA ALA A 496 12.40 -2.41 -23.97
C ALA A 496 13.27 -1.19 -24.29
N LEU A 497 13.13 -0.63 -25.49
CA LEU A 497 13.83 0.58 -25.91
C LEU A 497 13.07 1.84 -25.47
N ALA A 498 11.83 2.03 -25.93
CA ALA A 498 11.01 3.21 -25.64
C ALA A 498 9.91 2.90 -24.61
N GLN A 499 9.97 3.55 -23.45
CA GLN A 499 8.95 3.40 -22.40
C GLN A 499 7.80 4.40 -22.54
N ARG A 500 8.03 5.53 -23.21
CA ARG A 500 7.02 6.56 -23.42
C ARG A 500 7.24 7.30 -24.74
N VAL A 501 6.19 7.40 -25.54
CA VAL A 501 6.14 8.18 -26.78
C VAL A 501 5.08 9.25 -26.62
N GLU A 502 5.48 10.51 -26.62
CA GLU A 502 4.57 11.65 -26.57
C GLU A 502 4.39 12.28 -27.94
N VAL A 503 3.16 12.58 -28.27
CA VAL A 503 2.77 13.10 -29.58
C VAL A 503 2.20 14.49 -29.41
N ALA A 504 3.01 15.52 -29.67
CA ALA A 504 2.63 16.93 -29.63
C ALA A 504 2.17 17.43 -31.01
N ASP A 505 1.82 18.71 -31.12
CA ASP A 505 1.35 19.31 -32.37
C ASP A 505 2.47 19.36 -33.42
N ASP A 506 3.68 19.72 -33.01
CA ASP A 506 4.85 20.00 -33.86
C ASP A 506 6.02 19.03 -33.63
N ALA A 507 5.86 18.04 -32.75
CA ALA A 507 6.94 17.12 -32.42
C ALA A 507 6.44 15.80 -31.85
N ILE A 508 7.24 14.75 -32.01
CA ILE A 508 7.09 13.49 -31.27
C ILE A 508 8.30 13.32 -30.37
N ARG A 509 8.06 12.97 -29.10
CA ARG A 509 9.10 12.76 -28.10
C ARG A 509 9.17 11.29 -27.71
N ILE A 510 10.33 10.67 -27.88
CA ILE A 510 10.57 9.29 -27.46
C ILE A 510 11.44 9.32 -26.21
N MET A 511 10.96 8.69 -25.14
CA MET A 511 11.60 8.65 -23.85
C MET A 511 11.87 7.21 -23.42
N GLY A 512 13.07 7.01 -22.86
CA GLY A 512 13.41 5.75 -22.22
C GLY A 512 14.45 5.86 -21.10
N SER A 513 14.64 4.74 -20.41
CA SER A 513 15.57 4.60 -19.29
C SER A 513 16.89 4.02 -19.77
N LYS A 514 18.00 4.71 -19.51
CA LYS A 514 19.34 4.19 -19.79
C LYS A 514 19.61 2.88 -19.02
N THR A 515 19.04 2.74 -17.83
CA THR A 515 19.18 1.54 -16.99
C THR A 515 18.46 0.33 -17.57
N GLU A 516 17.25 0.51 -18.13
CA GLU A 516 16.50 -0.57 -18.77
C GLU A 516 17.13 -0.96 -20.12
N LEU A 517 17.65 0.01 -20.87
CA LEU A 517 18.43 -0.25 -22.08
C LEU A 517 19.66 -1.12 -21.76
N LEU A 518 20.41 -0.75 -20.71
CA LEU A 518 21.58 -1.51 -20.24
C LEU A 518 21.20 -2.93 -19.77
N ARG A 519 20.10 -3.08 -19.02
CA ARG A 519 19.59 -4.40 -18.62
C ARG A 519 19.21 -5.26 -19.82
N THR A 520 18.60 -4.67 -20.84
CA THR A 520 18.20 -5.38 -22.06
C THR A 520 19.43 -5.86 -22.83
N LEU A 521 20.49 -5.05 -22.88
CA LEU A 521 21.76 -5.39 -23.50
C LEU A 521 22.45 -6.56 -22.77
N ILE A 522 22.54 -6.51 -21.43
CA ILE A 522 23.12 -7.59 -20.61
C ILE A 522 22.28 -8.87 -20.69
N ALA A 523 20.95 -8.77 -20.65
CA ALA A 523 20.06 -9.93 -20.80
C ALA A 523 20.17 -10.58 -22.19
N GLY A 524 20.63 -9.85 -23.20
CA GLY A 524 21.00 -10.37 -24.51
C GLY A 524 22.23 -11.30 -24.49
N GLN A 525 23.13 -11.17 -23.50
CA GLN A 525 24.33 -12.01 -23.35
C GLN A 525 24.00 -13.45 -22.93
N VAL A 526 23.02 -13.64 -22.04
CA VAL A 526 22.77 -14.94 -21.37
C VAL A 526 22.00 -15.94 -22.25
N ARG A 527 21.37 -15.48 -23.35
CA ARG A 527 20.30 -16.22 -24.05
C ARG A 527 20.64 -16.61 -25.51
N GLN A 528 21.83 -17.18 -25.76
CA GLN A 528 21.98 -18.07 -26.93
C GLN A 528 21.23 -19.40 -26.75
N SER A 529 20.76 -19.71 -25.54
CA SER A 529 19.84 -20.80 -25.23
C SER A 529 18.62 -20.28 -24.45
N ALA A 530 17.43 -20.62 -24.93
CA ALA A 530 16.10 -20.35 -24.34
C ALA A 530 15.49 -18.93 -24.47
N ALA A 531 14.22 -18.95 -24.87
CA ALA A 531 13.37 -17.85 -25.29
C ALA A 531 13.36 -16.61 -24.37
N THR A 532 13.27 -15.44 -25.00
CA THR A 532 13.15 -14.13 -24.36
C THR A 532 11.95 -14.03 -23.41
N GLY A 533 12.20 -14.13 -22.11
CA GLY A 533 11.31 -13.59 -21.08
C GLY A 533 11.53 -12.08 -20.98
N VAL A 534 10.63 -11.30 -21.61
CA VAL A 534 10.40 -9.89 -21.28
C VAL A 534 9.66 -9.86 -19.94
N PRO A 535 10.00 -8.98 -18.98
CA PRO A 535 9.18 -8.80 -17.80
C PRO A 535 7.78 -8.38 -18.25
N ARG A 536 6.86 -9.34 -18.33
CA ARG A 536 5.44 -9.02 -18.33
C ARG A 536 5.23 -8.26 -17.03
N SER A 537 4.64 -7.07 -17.11
CA SER A 537 4.05 -6.40 -15.96
C SER A 537 2.93 -7.30 -15.43
N GLY A 538 3.31 -8.36 -14.73
CA GLY A 538 2.43 -9.09 -13.85
C GLY A 538 2.20 -8.18 -12.65
N LEU A 539 0.93 -8.00 -12.29
CA LEU A 539 0.53 -7.59 -10.95
C LEU A 539 1.08 -8.66 -9.98
N LYS A 540 2.35 -8.55 -9.57
CA LYS A 540 2.92 -9.37 -8.51
C LYS A 540 2.43 -8.81 -7.18
N TRP A 541 1.25 -9.26 -6.79
CA TRP A 541 0.93 -9.43 -5.37
C TRP A 541 1.75 -10.62 -4.86
N ARG A 542 2.74 -10.38 -4.00
CA ARG A 542 3.11 -11.33 -2.95
C ARG A 542 3.48 -10.61 -1.66
N ARG A 543 2.93 -11.19 -0.60
CA ARG A 543 3.10 -10.93 0.83
C ARG A 543 4.51 -11.28 1.29
N ASP A 544 4.94 -10.57 2.33
CA ASP A 544 5.99 -10.90 3.31
C ASP A 544 7.45 -10.63 2.89
N SER A 545 7.91 -9.40 3.18
CA SER A 545 9.29 -9.03 3.56
C SER A 545 9.28 -7.61 4.21
N PRO A 546 10.16 -7.32 5.19
CA PRO A 546 10.04 -6.18 6.12
C PRO A 546 10.28 -4.81 5.48
N PRO A 547 9.88 -3.70 6.13
CA PRO A 547 9.84 -2.38 5.52
C PRO A 547 11.25 -1.87 5.23
N PHE A 548 11.57 -1.67 3.95
CA PHE A 548 12.75 -0.94 3.55
C PHE A 548 12.59 0.53 3.95
N THR A 549 13.51 0.98 4.79
CA THR A 549 13.73 2.36 5.17
C THR A 549 14.00 3.24 3.95
N SER A 550 13.62 4.51 4.08
CA SER A 550 13.67 5.59 3.10
C SER A 550 14.80 5.50 2.07
N ALA A 551 14.46 5.17 0.83
CA ALA A 551 15.37 5.32 -0.29
C ALA A 551 15.24 6.74 -0.86
N ALA A 552 16.32 7.49 -0.73
CA ALA A 552 16.61 8.72 -1.44
C ALA A 552 16.24 8.65 -2.92
N HIS A 553 15.89 9.80 -3.50
CA HIS A 553 15.66 9.99 -4.93
C HIS A 553 16.80 9.38 -5.75
N SER A 554 16.57 8.17 -6.30
CA SER A 554 17.41 7.65 -7.36
C SER A 554 17.15 8.49 -8.61
N ASN A 555 18.14 9.30 -8.95
CA ASN A 555 18.14 10.16 -10.12
C ASN A 555 18.25 9.25 -11.37
N ALA A 556 17.11 8.67 -11.79
CA ALA A 556 17.05 7.80 -12.96
C ALA A 556 17.41 8.62 -14.21
N SER A 557 18.56 8.32 -14.81
CA SER A 557 19.01 8.97 -16.03
C SER A 557 18.14 8.53 -17.21
N HIS A 558 17.17 9.37 -17.55
CA HIS A 558 16.31 9.19 -18.72
C HIS A 558 16.96 9.83 -19.94
N TYR A 559 16.67 9.29 -21.13
CA TYR A 559 16.96 9.95 -22.38
C TYR A 559 15.65 10.40 -23.03
N THR A 560 15.67 11.58 -23.65
CA THR A 560 14.53 12.14 -24.38
C THR A 560 15.01 12.55 -25.76
N TYR A 561 14.34 12.04 -26.78
CA TYR A 561 14.53 12.44 -28.16
C TYR A 561 13.32 13.26 -28.59
N VAL A 562 13.54 14.43 -29.18
CA VAL A 562 12.50 15.27 -29.77
C VAL A 562 12.76 15.35 -31.25
N PHE A 563 11.77 15.01 -32.07
CA PHE A 563 11.82 15.24 -33.51
C PHE A 563 10.59 16.03 -33.94
N LYS A 564 10.81 17.01 -34.83
CA LYS A 564 9.78 17.90 -35.36
C LYS A 564 9.12 17.29 -36.58
#